data_AF-A0A1A7YU33-F1
#
_entry.id   AF-A0A1A7YU33-F1
#
_cell.length_a   1.000
_cell.length_b   1.000
_cell.length_c   1.000
_cell.angle_alpha   90.00
_cell.angle_beta   90.00
_cell.angle_gamma   90.00
#
_symmetry.space_group_name_H-M   'P 1'
#
loop_
_entity.id
_entity.type
_entity.pdbx_description
1 polymer ?
#
loop_
_entity_poly.entity_id
_entity_poly.type
_entity_poly.pdbx_seq_one_letter_code
_entity_poly.pdbx_strand_id
1 'polypeptide(L)'
;LPSGDRGRRKSRFALYRRAKANGVKPSAVHILNTPQDSKAIHSRGQHSISFTLSRNQTVVVEYCHDNNTDMFQIGRSTESPIDFVVTDTSGGGKECEDPSIAPSTISRFA
;
A
#
# COMPACT_ATOMS: atom_id res chain seq x y z
N LEU A 1 -9.90 23.90 -1.42
CA LEU A 1 -9.90 23.15 -0.15
C LEU A 1 -8.54 22.47 0.00
N PRO A 2 -7.63 22.95 0.86
CA PRO A 2 -6.24 22.50 0.85
C PRO A 2 -6.05 21.32 1.79
N SER A 3 -6.51 20.13 1.38
CA SER A 3 -6.13 18.86 2.00
C SER A 3 -6.22 17.81 0.91
N GLY A 4 -5.05 17.35 0.44
CA GLY A 4 -4.87 16.53 -0.78
C GLY A 4 -5.54 15.16 -0.80
N ASP A 5 -6.34 14.83 0.20
CA ASP A 5 -6.92 13.50 0.40
C ASP A 5 -8.15 13.24 -0.46
N ARG A 6 -8.66 14.25 -1.19
CA ARG A 6 -9.81 14.13 -2.12
C ARG A 6 -11.03 13.40 -1.51
N GLY A 7 -11.27 13.57 -0.20
CA GLY A 7 -12.37 12.91 0.51
C GLY A 7 -12.16 11.42 0.80
N ARG A 8 -10.92 10.92 0.72
CA ARG A 8 -10.54 9.54 1.09
C ARG A 8 -10.25 9.36 2.58
N ARG A 9 -10.01 10.44 3.33
CA ARG A 9 -9.92 10.42 4.80
C ARG A 9 -11.31 10.59 5.40
N LYS A 10 -11.88 9.53 5.96
CA LYS A 10 -13.24 9.47 6.55
C LYS A 10 -13.26 8.53 7.75
N SER A 11 -14.29 8.60 8.60
CA SER A 11 -14.50 7.62 9.68
C SER A 11 -15.09 6.30 9.18
N ARG A 12 -15.67 6.29 7.97
CA ARG A 12 -16.28 5.12 7.33
C ARG A 12 -15.96 5.09 5.85
N PHE A 13 -15.65 3.91 5.34
CA PHE A 13 -15.44 3.64 3.93
C PHE A 13 -16.30 2.44 3.49
N ALA A 14 -17.13 2.61 2.47
CA ALA A 14 -17.97 1.55 1.93
C ALA A 14 -17.30 0.95 0.69
N LEU A 15 -17.23 -0.39 0.63
CA LEU A 15 -16.68 -1.13 -0.49
C LEU A 15 -17.81 -1.52 -1.45
N TYR A 16 -17.61 -1.23 -2.73
CA TYR A 16 -18.54 -1.60 -3.80
C TYR A 16 -17.76 -2.26 -4.93
N ARG A 17 -18.39 -3.20 -5.64
CA ARG A 17 -17.79 -3.81 -6.83
C ARG A 17 -17.37 -2.72 -7.83
N ARG A 18 -16.15 -2.78 -8.34
CA ARG A 18 -15.64 -1.80 -9.31
C ARG A 18 -16.23 -2.04 -10.69
N ALA A 19 -16.19 -1.00 -11.53
CA ALA A 19 -16.61 -1.09 -12.93
C ALA A 19 -15.64 -1.95 -13.77
N LYS A 20 -14.36 -1.93 -13.42
CA LYS A 20 -13.32 -2.79 -14.00
C LYS A 20 -12.57 -3.44 -12.84
N ALA A 21 -12.43 -4.76 -12.90
CA ALA A 21 -11.63 -5.51 -11.94
C ALA A 21 -10.22 -4.91 -11.86
N ASN A 22 -9.68 -4.82 -10.66
CA ASN A 22 -8.31 -4.40 -10.41
C ASN A 22 -7.58 -5.35 -9.45
N GLY A 23 -8.18 -6.49 -9.16
CA GLY A 23 -7.57 -7.54 -8.37
C GLY A 23 -6.33 -8.11 -9.04
N VAL A 24 -5.52 -8.75 -8.20
CA VAL A 24 -4.29 -9.41 -8.61
C VAL A 24 -4.14 -10.75 -7.91
N LYS A 25 -3.44 -11.68 -8.56
CA LYS A 25 -3.15 -13.01 -8.04
C LYS A 25 -1.69 -13.40 -8.26
N PRO A 26 -1.10 -14.26 -7.41
CA PRO A 26 0.28 -14.70 -7.56
C PRO A 26 0.54 -15.31 -8.95
N SER A 27 1.73 -15.05 -9.47
CA SER A 27 2.19 -15.48 -10.79
C SER A 27 3.62 -16.02 -10.68
N ALA A 28 4.53 -15.59 -11.54
CA ALA A 28 5.92 -16.02 -11.57
C ALA A 28 6.68 -15.68 -10.27
N VAL A 29 7.65 -16.53 -9.93
CA VAL A 29 8.54 -16.35 -8.78
C VAL A 29 9.97 -16.33 -9.28
N HIS A 30 10.73 -15.32 -8.87
CA HIS A 30 12.12 -15.11 -9.27
C HIS A 30 13.03 -15.10 -8.05
N ILE A 31 14.15 -15.80 -8.11
CA ILE A 31 15.18 -15.77 -7.07
C ILE A 31 16.35 -14.94 -7.60
N LEU A 32 16.63 -13.83 -6.91
CA LEU A 32 17.69 -12.89 -7.28
C LEU A 32 18.82 -12.97 -6.27
N ASN A 33 20.04 -13.15 -6.78
CA ASN A 33 21.26 -13.24 -5.97
C ASN A 33 22.03 -11.90 -5.88
N THR A 34 21.50 -10.85 -6.51
CA THR A 34 22.09 -9.50 -6.57
C THR A 34 20.97 -8.47 -6.35
N PRO A 35 20.86 -7.86 -5.16
CA PRO A 35 19.77 -6.92 -4.85
C PRO A 35 19.79 -5.67 -5.74
N GLN A 36 20.94 -5.29 -6.29
CA GLN A 36 21.04 -4.15 -7.22
C GLN A 36 20.22 -4.38 -8.49
N ASP A 37 20.04 -5.64 -8.90
CA ASP A 37 19.24 -6.03 -10.07
C ASP A 37 17.74 -6.17 -9.74
N SER A 38 17.34 -6.10 -8.47
CA SER A 38 15.92 -6.13 -8.09
C SER A 38 15.13 -4.93 -8.63
N LYS A 39 15.80 -3.78 -8.83
CA LYS A 39 15.23 -2.62 -9.53
C LYS A 39 14.86 -2.93 -10.99
N ALA A 40 15.43 -4.00 -11.57
CA ALA A 40 15.16 -4.41 -12.95
C ALA A 40 13.88 -5.25 -13.09
N ILE A 41 13.32 -5.81 -11.99
CA ILE A 41 11.99 -6.47 -12.00
C ILE A 41 10.91 -5.48 -11.58
N HIS A 42 10.94 -4.30 -12.19
CA HIS A 42 9.76 -3.46 -12.30
C HIS A 42 9.25 -3.60 -13.74
N SER A 43 8.57 -4.70 -14.04
CA SER A 43 7.76 -4.75 -15.25
C SER A 43 6.68 -3.67 -15.09
N ARG A 44 6.79 -2.61 -15.90
CA ARG A 44 5.85 -1.48 -15.85
C ARG A 44 4.43 -2.04 -16.02
N GLY A 45 3.61 -1.96 -14.96
CA GLY A 45 2.22 -2.38 -14.99
C GLY A 45 1.91 -3.71 -14.29
N GLN A 46 2.88 -4.37 -13.65
CA GLN A 46 2.60 -5.53 -12.79
C GLN A 46 2.89 -5.24 -11.32
N HIS A 47 2.12 -5.88 -10.45
CA HIS A 47 2.34 -5.83 -9.01
C HIS A 47 3.40 -6.88 -8.64
N SER A 48 4.18 -6.62 -7.60
CA SER A 48 5.15 -7.60 -7.09
C SER A 48 5.37 -7.44 -5.60
N ILE A 49 5.79 -8.53 -4.95
CA ILE A 49 6.24 -8.54 -3.56
C ILE A 49 7.67 -9.10 -3.53
N SER A 50 8.57 -8.35 -2.90
CA SER A 50 9.97 -8.74 -2.71
C SER A 50 10.21 -9.22 -1.29
N PHE A 51 10.56 -10.49 -1.14
CA PHE A 51 10.97 -11.10 0.11
C PHE A 51 12.50 -11.08 0.20
N THR A 52 13.04 -10.16 0.98
CA THR A 52 14.48 -10.09 1.23
C THR A 52 14.88 -11.17 2.24
N LEU A 53 15.58 -12.20 1.77
CA LEU A 53 16.06 -13.30 2.62
C LEU A 53 17.44 -13.01 3.22
N SER A 54 18.30 -12.33 2.45
CA SER A 54 19.62 -11.90 2.91
C SER A 54 20.09 -10.65 2.15
N ARG A 55 21.26 -10.11 2.53
CA ARG A 55 21.91 -9.02 1.78
C ARG A 55 22.19 -9.37 0.32
N ASN A 56 22.22 -10.65 -0.03
CA ASN A 56 22.55 -11.13 -1.37
C ASN A 56 21.42 -11.97 -1.95
N GLN A 57 20.25 -12.03 -1.32
CA GLN A 57 19.17 -12.89 -1.81
C GLN A 57 17.81 -12.24 -1.61
N THR A 58 17.05 -12.14 -2.69
CA THR A 58 15.68 -11.64 -2.68
C THR A 58 14.82 -12.54 -3.56
N VAL A 59 13.67 -12.94 -3.05
CA VAL A 59 12.65 -13.65 -3.83
C VAL A 59 11.59 -12.65 -4.25
N VAL A 60 11.37 -12.47 -5.54
CA VAL A 60 10.33 -11.59 -6.08
C VAL A 60 9.18 -12.46 -6.57
N VAL A 61 7.99 -12.21 -6.04
CA VAL A 61 6.75 -12.82 -6.51
C VAL A 61 5.99 -11.79 -7.33
N GLU A 62 5.79 -12.07 -8.61
CA GLU A 62 4.96 -11.26 -9.49
C GLU A 62 3.47 -11.56 -9.27
N TYR A 63 2.65 -10.56 -9.54
CA TYR A 63 1.20 -10.64 -9.43
C TYR A 63 0.58 -10.19 -10.75
N CYS A 64 -0.16 -11.10 -11.38
CA CYS A 64 -0.88 -10.84 -12.62
C CYS A 64 -2.31 -10.40 -12.33
N HIS A 65 -2.97 -9.83 -13.35
CA HIS A 65 -4.34 -9.35 -13.21
C HIS A 65 -5.31 -10.51 -12.91
N ASP A 66 -6.19 -10.29 -11.95
CA ASP A 66 -7.32 -11.16 -11.66
C ASP A 66 -8.63 -10.46 -12.03
N ASN A 67 -9.36 -11.06 -12.98
CA ASN A 67 -10.62 -10.52 -13.49
C ASN A 67 -11.80 -10.75 -12.53
N ASN A 68 -11.59 -11.54 -11.47
CA ASN A 68 -12.66 -11.99 -10.57
C ASN A 68 -12.65 -11.28 -9.21
N THR A 69 -11.64 -10.46 -8.95
CA THR A 69 -11.45 -9.79 -7.66
C THR A 69 -11.27 -8.29 -7.83
N ASP A 70 -11.69 -7.55 -6.80
CA ASP A 70 -11.42 -6.13 -6.66
C ASP A 70 -10.46 -5.94 -5.48
N MET A 71 -9.48 -5.05 -5.67
CA MET A 71 -8.52 -4.66 -4.65
C MET A 71 -8.82 -3.24 -4.16
N PHE A 72 -8.76 -3.06 -2.84
CA PHE A 72 -8.83 -1.77 -2.17
C PHE A 72 -7.65 -1.64 -1.21
N GLN A 73 -6.95 -0.51 -1.23
CA GLN A 73 -5.83 -0.28 -0.31
C GLN A 73 -6.19 0.74 0.77
N ILE A 74 -5.73 0.44 1.97
CA ILE A 74 -5.87 1.27 3.16
C ILE A 74 -4.47 1.68 3.60
N GLY A 75 -4.31 2.89 4.13
CA GLY A 75 -3.03 3.30 4.68
C GLY A 75 -3.00 4.77 5.02
N ARG A 76 -1.90 5.23 5.61
CA ARG A 76 -1.72 6.66 5.90
C ARG A 76 -1.23 7.48 4.71
N SER A 77 -0.78 6.82 3.63
CA SER A 77 -0.32 7.51 2.43
C SER A 77 -1.49 8.19 1.72
N THR A 78 -1.26 9.38 1.19
CA THR A 78 -2.24 10.11 0.37
C THR A 78 -2.02 9.87 -1.12
N GLU A 79 -1.09 8.99 -1.47
CA GLU A 79 -0.80 8.58 -2.84
C GLU A 79 -2.00 7.91 -3.52
N SER A 80 -1.98 7.87 -4.86
CA SER A 80 -3.10 7.35 -5.65
C SER A 80 -3.50 5.89 -5.39
N PRO A 81 -2.61 4.95 -4.99
CA PRO A 81 -3.03 3.57 -4.73
C PRO A 81 -3.96 3.42 -3.53
N ILE A 82 -3.96 4.38 -2.59
CA ILE A 82 -4.78 4.32 -1.37
C ILE A 82 -6.21 4.78 -1.65
N ASP A 83 -7.17 3.89 -1.41
CA ASP A 83 -8.60 4.15 -1.51
C ASP A 83 -9.13 4.78 -0.21
N PHE A 84 -8.64 4.33 0.94
CA PHE A 84 -9.08 4.79 2.26
C PHE A 84 -7.90 5.25 3.12
N VAL A 85 -7.85 6.56 3.39
CA VAL A 85 -6.76 7.17 4.15
C VAL A 85 -7.09 7.13 5.64
N VAL A 86 -6.22 6.51 6.43
CA VAL A 86 -6.33 6.38 7.89
C VAL A 86 -5.16 7.08 8.58
N THR A 87 -5.41 7.62 9.78
CA THR A 87 -4.42 8.32 10.60
C THR A 87 -4.54 7.84 12.03
N ASP A 88 -3.47 7.97 12.82
CA ASP A 88 -3.49 7.60 14.23
C ASP A 88 -4.62 8.34 14.96
N THR A 89 -5.31 7.63 15.85
CA THR A 89 -6.33 8.22 16.71
C THR A 89 -5.66 8.71 17.98
N SER A 90 -5.71 10.01 18.26
CA SER A 90 -5.34 10.54 19.58
C SER A 90 -6.32 9.97 20.62
N GLY A 91 -5.83 9.14 21.54
CA GLY A 91 -6.63 8.68 22.67
C GLY A 91 -7.24 9.87 23.41
N GLY A 92 -8.50 9.81 23.79
CA GLY A 92 -9.27 10.92 24.36
C GLY A 92 -8.85 11.35 25.77
N GLY A 93 -7.58 11.69 25.97
CA GLY A 93 -7.04 12.11 27.26
C GLY A 93 -5.85 13.05 27.09
N LYS A 94 -6.09 14.31 27.45
CA LYS A 94 -5.16 15.44 27.66
C LYS A 94 -4.77 16.24 26.42
N GLU A 95 -5.35 17.43 26.37
CA GLU A 95 -4.78 18.64 25.77
C GLU A 95 -3.38 18.87 26.35
N CYS A 96 -2.34 18.51 25.60
CA CYS A 96 -1.05 19.21 25.55
C CYS A 96 -0.14 18.36 24.67
N GLU A 97 -0.07 18.70 23.39
CA GLU A 97 1.09 18.63 22.50
C GLU A 97 0.57 18.74 21.07
N ASP A 98 1.29 19.52 20.27
CA ASP A 98 0.99 19.73 18.86
C ASP A 98 0.87 18.35 18.18
N PRO A 99 -0.29 17.93 17.63
CA PRO A 99 -0.49 16.60 17.06
C PRO A 99 0.38 16.34 15.81
N SER A 100 1.22 17.31 15.43
CA SER A 100 2.17 17.28 14.33
C SER A 100 3.48 16.54 14.65
N ILE A 101 3.76 16.18 15.91
CA ILE A 101 5.10 15.71 16.33
C ILE A 101 5.19 14.19 16.56
N ALA A 102 4.10 13.53 16.96
CA ALA A 102 4.15 12.10 17.24
C ALA A 102 4.33 11.27 15.95
N PRO A 103 5.31 10.36 15.87
CA PRO A 103 5.49 9.52 14.70
C PRO A 103 4.32 8.54 14.56
N SER A 104 3.69 8.55 13.38
CA SER A 104 2.62 7.60 13.05
C SER A 104 3.12 6.17 13.08
N THR A 105 2.34 5.28 13.70
CA THR A 105 2.62 3.82 13.72
C THR A 105 1.98 3.08 12.54
N ILE A 106 1.14 3.78 11.77
CA ILE A 106 0.40 3.21 10.65
C ILE A 106 1.31 3.11 9.41
N SER A 107 1.28 1.97 8.73
CA SER A 107 1.98 1.79 7.47
C SER A 107 1.44 2.73 6.38
N ARG A 108 2.33 3.14 5.48
CA ARG A 108 1.95 3.98 4.32
C ARG A 108 0.90 3.28 3.44
N PHE A 109 1.09 1.99 3.22
CA PHE A 109 0.17 1.03 2.59
C PHE A 109 0.03 -0.12 3.60
N ALA A 110 -1.10 -0.19 4.29
CA ALA A 110 -1.33 -1.04 5.45
C ALA A 110 -2.11 -2.32 5.09
#